data_AF-A0AAP0GER5-F1
#
_entry.id   AF-A0AAP0GER5-F1
#
_cell.length_a   1.000
_cell.length_b   1.000
_cell.length_c   1.000
_cell.angle_alpha   90.00
_cell.angle_beta   90.00
_cell.angle_gamma   90.00
#
_symmetry.space_group_name_H-M   'P 1'
#
loop_
_entity.id
_entity.type
_entity.pdbx_description
1 polymer ?
#
loop_
_entity_poly.entity_id
_entity_poly.type
_entity_poly.pdbx_seq_one_letter_code
_entity_poly.pdbx_strand_id
1 'polypeptide(L)' 'MCTRHMCLIRLHWHVKRSYKGYWRDKVTINNFNMLKNYSDWCLVVQHPNLQNLIEVFSFNYQPLVQYDDISTSLLSRPV' A
#
# COMPACT_ATOMS: atom_id res chain seq x y z
N MET A 1 30.18 -1.26 1.97
CA MET A 1 29.57 -2.50 2.50
C MET A 1 28.12 -2.58 2.02
N CYS A 2 27.77 -3.62 1.27
CA CYS A 2 26.42 -3.85 0.75
C CYS A 2 25.85 -5.12 1.41
N THR A 3 24.56 -5.16 1.69
CA THR A 3 23.89 -6.40 2.13
C THR A 3 23.96 -7.42 0.98
N ARG A 4 24.05 -8.73 1.30
CA ARG A 4 24.16 -9.81 0.29
C ARG A 4 23.08 -9.76 -0.79
N HIS A 5 21.97 -9.09 -0.53
CA HIS A 5 20.79 -9.04 -1.39
C HIS A 5 20.76 -7.82 -2.33
N MET A 6 21.71 -6.86 -2.25
CA MET A 6 21.79 -5.63 -3.05
C MET A 6 20.53 -4.73 -3.15
N CYS A 7 19.41 -5.12 -2.55
CA CYS A 7 18.23 -4.28 -2.40
C CYS A 7 18.43 -3.36 -1.20
N LEU A 8 18.44 -2.05 -1.46
CA LEU A 8 18.57 -1.01 -0.46
C LEU A 8 17.34 -0.93 0.46
N ILE A 9 16.16 -1.29 -0.06
CA ILE A 9 14.88 -1.34 0.68
C ILE A 9 14.18 -2.64 0.31
N ARG A 10 13.52 -3.28 1.29
CA ARG A 10 12.68 -4.47 1.09
C ARG A 10 11.28 -4.19 1.60
N LEU A 11 10.30 -4.48 0.74
CA LEU A 11 8.90 -4.45 1.08
C LEU A 11 8.41 -5.88 1.29
N HIS A 12 7.99 -6.20 2.50
CA HIS A 12 7.31 -7.45 2.83
C HIS A 12 5.89 -7.12 3.27
N TRP A 13 4.92 -7.84 2.75
CA TRP A 13 3.53 -7.65 3.13
C TRP A 13 2.80 -8.98 3.18
N HIS A 14 1.74 -9.03 3.98
CA HIS A 14 0.84 -10.17 4.00
C HIS A 14 -0.58 -9.73 4.35
N VAL A 15 -1.54 -10.29 3.60
CA VAL A 15 -2.96 -10.16 3.91
C VAL A 15 -3.35 -11.31 4.83
N LYS A 16 -3.87 -10.97 6.01
CA LYS A 16 -4.44 -11.92 6.96
C LYS A 16 -5.93 -11.66 7.10
N ARG A 17 -6.72 -12.72 6.95
CA ARG A 17 -8.13 -12.72 7.34
C ARG A 17 -8.17 -12.94 8.85
N SER A 18 -8.53 -11.92 9.62
CA SER A 18 -8.59 -12.05 11.08
C SER A 18 -9.82 -12.85 11.49
N TYR A 19 -9.71 -13.67 12.55
CA TYR A 19 -10.81 -14.39 13.19
C TYR A 19 -11.95 -13.48 13.67
N LYS A 20 -11.74 -12.15 13.72
CA LYS A 20 -12.72 -11.13 14.15
C LYS A 20 -13.51 -10.46 13.01
N GLY A 21 -13.51 -11.05 11.81
CA GLY A 21 -14.42 -10.63 10.72
C GLY A 21 -13.93 -9.48 9.83
N TYR A 22 -12.70 -8.99 10.02
CA TYR A 22 -12.10 -7.96 9.16
C TYR A 22 -10.79 -8.42 8.53
N TRP A 23 -10.45 -7.78 7.40
CA TRP A 23 -9.20 -7.99 6.68
C TRP A 23 -8.11 -7.13 7.29
N ARG A 24 -6.92 -7.70 7.47
CA ARG A 24 -5.77 -6.98 7.97
C ARG A 24 -4.60 -7.21 7.03
N ASP A 25 -4.16 -6.15 6.38
CA ASP A 25 -2.88 -6.15 5.68
C ASP A 25 -1.78 -5.68 6.63
N LYS A 26 -0.64 -6.37 6.64
CA LYS A 26 0.54 -5.95 7.40
C LYS A 26 1.68 -5.74 6.43
N VAL A 27 2.04 -4.47 6.25
CA VAL A 27 3.20 -4.07 5.46
C VAL A 27 4.39 -3.82 6.38
N THR A 28 5.57 -4.22 5.94
CA THR A 28 6.85 -4.06 6.63
C THR A 28 7.88 -3.57 5.62
N ILE A 29 8.42 -2.38 5.88
CA ILE A 29 9.43 -1.73 5.04
C ILE A 29 10.75 -1.79 5.80
N ASN A 30 11.70 -2.51 5.25
CA ASN A 30 13.03 -2.64 5.84
C ASN A 30 14.05 -1.89 4.99
N ASN A 31 14.70 -0.89 5.58
CA ASN A 31 15.86 -0.25 4.98
C ASN A 31 17.11 -1.10 5.29
N PHE A 32 17.76 -1.60 4.24
CA PHE A 32 18.99 -2.37 4.31
C PHE A 32 20.23 -1.54 4.00
N ASN A 33 20.06 -0.27 3.64
CA ASN A 33 21.17 0.65 3.46
C ASN A 33 21.66 1.14 4.84
N MET A 34 22.82 0.65 5.26
CA MET A 34 23.44 1.04 6.54
C MET A 34 24.06 2.45 6.50
N LEU A 35 24.27 3.01 5.31
CA LEU A 35 24.93 4.31 5.13
C LEU A 35 23.92 5.45 4.95
N LYS A 36 22.67 5.14 4.58
CA LYS A 36 21.65 6.14 4.31
C LYS A 36 20.28 5.69 4.80
N ASN A 37 19.64 6.57 5.56
CA ASN A 37 18.26 6.40 5.96
C ASN A 37 17.33 6.89 4.85
N TYR A 38 16.50 5.99 4.32
CA TYR A 38 15.39 6.33 3.43
C TYR A 38 14.12 6.47 4.27
N SER A 39 13.84 7.69 4.73
CA SER A 39 12.62 8.03 5.48
C SER A 39 11.48 8.48 4.57
N ASP A 40 11.82 9.07 3.42
CA ASP A 40 10.85 9.75 2.55
C ASP A 40 10.31 8.74 1.54
N TRP A 41 9.23 8.07 1.91
CA TRP A 41 8.52 7.17 1.02
C TRP A 41 7.02 7.33 1.20
N CYS A 42 6.30 7.16 0.09
CA CYS A 42 4.85 7.05 0.08
C CYS A 42 4.51 5.66 -0.45
N LEU A 43 3.69 4.92 0.29
CA LEU A 43 3.21 3.61 -0.12
C LEU A 43 1.76 3.73 -0.58
N VAL A 44 1.51 3.35 -1.83
CA VAL A 44 0.16 3.25 -2.37
C VAL A 44 -0.28 1.80 -2.32
N VAL A 45 -1.43 1.55 -1.68
CA VAL A 45 -2.03 0.22 -1.58
C VAL A 45 -3.44 0.28 -2.15
N GLN A 46 -3.73 -0.59 -3.11
CA GLN A 46 -5.07 -0.77 -3.66
C GLN A 46 -5.51 -2.20 -3.39
N HIS A 47 -6.62 -2.36 -2.65
CA HIS A 47 -7.21 -3.66 -2.38
C HIS A 47 -8.73 -3.48 -2.25
N PRO A 48 -9.57 -4.38 -2.80
CA PRO A 48 -11.03 -4.24 -2.73
C PRO A 48 -11.54 -4.10 -1.29
N ASN A 49 -10.97 -4.87 -0.36
CA ASN A 49 -11.37 -4.87 1.04
C ASN A 49 -10.79 -3.72 1.88
N LEU A 50 -9.95 -2.85 1.29
CA LEU A 50 -9.40 -1.66 1.94
C LEU A 50 -10.22 -0.39 1.62
N GLN A 51 -11.29 -0.50 0.82
CA GLN A 51 -12.23 0.62 0.56
C GLN A 51 -12.87 1.14 1.86
N ASN A 52 -13.08 0.27 2.84
CA ASN A 52 -13.70 0.61 4.12
C ASN A 52 -12.70 0.37 5.26
N LEU A 53 -11.75 1.30 5.35
CA LEU A 53 -10.56 1.18 6.20
C LEU A 53 -10.90 1.59 7.64
N ILE A 54 -10.80 0.65 8.57
CA ILE A 54 -11.21 0.88 9.97
C ILE A 54 -10.09 1.56 10.76
N GLU A 55 -8.87 1.02 10.67
CA GLU A 55 -7.72 1.46 11.47
C GLU A 55 -6.40 1.33 10.68
N VAL A 56 -5.49 2.28 10.90
CA VAL A 56 -4.10 2.24 10.41
C VAL A 56 -3.15 2.39 11.59
N PHE A 57 -2.10 1.57 11.61
CA PHE A 57 -1.08 1.59 12.65
C PHE A 57 0.28 1.88 12.05
N SER A 58 1.11 2.68 12.72
CA SER A 58 2.52 2.94 12.34
C SER A 58 2.74 3.69 11.02
N PHE A 59 1.68 4.07 10.30
CA PHE A 59 1.74 4.81 9.03
C PHE A 59 0.80 6.01 9.06
N ASN A 60 1.21 7.10 8.42
CA ASN A 60 0.29 8.18 8.07
C ASN A 60 -0.55 7.74 6.88
N TYR A 61 -1.88 7.88 6.98
CA TYR A 61 -2.81 7.47 5.94
C TYR A 61 -3.48 8.68 5.33
N GLN A 62 -3.46 8.72 4.00
CA GLN A 62 -4.24 9.66 3.22
C GLN A 62 -5.03 8.86 2.18
N PRO A 63 -6.38 8.90 2.21
CA PRO A 63 -7.17 8.20 1.20
C PRO A 63 -6.89 8.81 -0.17
N LEU A 64 -6.65 7.96 -1.16
CA LEU A 64 -6.68 8.37 -2.55
C LEU A 64 -8.16 8.45 -2.95
N VAL A 65 -8.60 9.60 -3.46
CA VAL A 65 -9.94 9.72 -4.05
C VAL A 65 -9.97 8.74 -5.23
N GLN A 66 -10.68 7.63 -5.09
CA GLN A 66 -10.97 6.75 -6.20
C GLN A 66 -11.87 7.53 -7.15
N TYR A 67 -11.31 8.00 -8.26
CA TYR A 67 -12.13 8.42 -9.38
C TYR A 67 -12.79 7.14 -9.89
N ASP A 68 -14.13 7.06 -9.76
CA ASP A 68 -14.89 5.96 -10.36
C ASP A 68 -14.46 5.81 -11.82
N ASP A 69 -14.28 4.55 -12.23
CA ASP A 69 -13.75 4.11 -13.51
C ASP A 69 -14.12 5.06 -14.66
N ILE A 70 -13.14 5.84 -15.15
CA ILE A 70 -13.29 6.70 -16.33
C ILE A 70 -13.71 5.87 -17.57
N SER A 71 -13.62 4.54 -17.51
CA SER A 71 -14.09 3.65 -18.58
C SER A 71 -15.61 3.52 -18.72
N THR A 72 -16.43 3.87 -17.74
CA THR A 72 -17.91 3.85 -17.90
C THR A 72 -18.49 5.20 -18.36
N SER A 73 -17.78 6.32 -18.17
CA SER A 73 -18.25 7.64 -18.62
C SER A 73 -17.87 7.97 -20.07
N LEU A 74 -16.92 7.25 -20.67
CA LEU A 74 -16.54 7.42 -22.08
C LEU A 74 -17.33 6.53 -23.05
N LEU A 75 -18.06 5.52 -22.55
CA LEU A 75 -18.93 4.65 -23.36
C LEU A 75 -20.39 5.13 -23.48
N SER A 76 -20.75 6.23 -22.80
CA SER A 76 -22.10 6.79 -22.81
C SER A 76 -22.24 8.10 -23.60
N ARG A 77 -21.20 8.55 -24.31
CA ARG A 77 -21.34 9.63 -25.30
C ARG A 77 -21.90 9.02 -26.59
N PRO A 78 -23.16 9.30 -26.98
CA PRO A 78 -23.59 9.00 -28.34
C PRO A 78 -22.75 9.86 -29.30
N VAL A 79 -22.35 9.24 -30.40
CA VAL A 79 -21.73 9.92 -31.56
C VAL A 79 -22.61 11.08 -32.02
#